data_AF-A0A6N2ZTP1-F1
#
_entry.id   AF-A0A6N2ZTP1-F1
#
_cell.length_a   1.000
_cell.length_b   1.000
_cell.length_c   1.000
_cell.angle_alpha   90.00
_cell.angle_beta   90.00
_cell.angle_gamma   90.00
#
_symmetry.space_group_name_H-M   'P 1'
#
loop_
_entity.id
_entity.type
_entity.pdbx_description
1 polymer ?
#
loop_
_entity_poly.entity_id
_entity_poly.type
_entity_poly.pdbx_seq_one_letter_code
_entity_poly.pdbx_strand_id
1 'polypeptide(L)'
;MFKDITIGQYYPTDSIIHRLDPRTKIIFTFAYIVMLFVVNNLWGYIAAFALLVGVIIASRIPLSYIVRGVKGLIFIILLTVILNLFMTPGTEIASLGPLHITMEGVKVAVFMAMRLIFLVVGTSIMTLTTSPIDLTDGMEFCMKGIPFVRRYAHELAMMMSIALRFIPTLMEETDRIMKAQKARGANFETGNIISRAKALIPILVPLFISAFRRADELATAMEARCYRGGENRTRMNQLKFAKRDGFAFAMMFVMIAVFILSRLITIPLIFPA
;
A
#
# COMPACT_ATOMS: atom_id res chain seq x y z
N MET A 1 -16.39 9.03 -17.47
CA MET A 1 -14.97 8.59 -17.52
C MET A 1 -14.40 8.30 -16.13
N PHE A 2 -14.88 8.95 -15.05
CA PHE A 2 -14.31 8.80 -13.69
C PHE A 2 -15.06 7.85 -12.74
N LYS A 3 -16.16 7.21 -13.17
CA LYS A 3 -16.93 6.28 -12.32
C LYS A 3 -16.21 4.95 -12.05
N ASP A 4 -15.18 4.62 -12.85
CA ASP A 4 -14.46 3.34 -12.78
C ASP A 4 -13.08 3.44 -12.13
N ILE A 5 -12.70 4.62 -11.62
CA ILE A 5 -11.50 4.70 -10.78
C ILE A 5 -11.89 4.14 -9.42
N THR A 6 -11.49 2.90 -9.16
CA THR A 6 -11.55 2.27 -7.83
C THR A 6 -10.60 3.02 -6.90
N ILE A 7 -11.04 4.14 -6.33
CA ILE A 7 -10.26 4.94 -5.38
C ILE A 7 -10.16 4.16 -4.09
N GLY A 8 -8.95 3.74 -3.74
CA GLY A 8 -8.72 2.85 -2.61
C GLY A 8 -9.42 1.53 -2.85
N GLN A 9 -8.75 0.62 -3.56
CA GLN A 9 -9.23 -0.74 -3.82
C GLN A 9 -9.44 -1.48 -2.49
N TYR A 10 -10.56 -1.20 -1.82
CA TYR A 10 -11.08 -1.98 -0.72
C TYR A 10 -12.08 -2.96 -1.34
N TYR A 11 -11.84 -4.24 -1.13
CA TYR A 11 -12.78 -5.25 -1.60
C TYR A 11 -13.68 -5.62 -0.41
N PRO A 12 -14.97 -5.28 -0.44
CA PRO A 12 -15.86 -5.50 0.69
C PRO A 12 -16.20 -6.99 0.81
N THR A 13 -15.32 -7.75 1.45
CA THR A 13 -15.58 -9.15 1.85
C THR A 13 -15.69 -9.26 3.36
N ASP A 14 -16.68 -10.00 3.82
CA ASP A 14 -16.80 -10.37 5.23
C ASP A 14 -15.85 -11.54 5.56
N SER A 15 -14.59 -11.21 5.88
CA SER A 15 -13.59 -12.20 6.31
C SER A 15 -13.05 -11.92 7.71
N ILE A 16 -12.43 -12.93 8.32
CA ILE A 16 -11.79 -12.81 9.65
C ILE A 16 -10.74 -11.70 9.62
N ILE A 17 -10.01 -11.58 8.50
CA ILE A 17 -8.98 -10.56 8.32
C ILE A 17 -9.61 -9.19 8.12
N HIS A 18 -10.70 -9.05 7.36
CA HIS A 18 -11.35 -7.75 7.20
C HIS A 18 -11.80 -7.16 8.54
N ARG A 19 -12.23 -8.02 9.48
CA ARG A 19 -12.68 -7.65 10.83
C ARG A 19 -11.56 -7.43 11.85
N LEU A 20 -10.29 -7.65 11.51
CA LEU A 20 -9.15 -7.31 12.39
C LEU A 20 -9.01 -5.80 12.53
N ASP A 21 -8.49 -5.36 13.67
CA ASP A 21 -8.19 -3.95 13.91
C ASP A 21 -7.15 -3.46 12.88
N PRO A 22 -7.42 -2.34 12.18
CA PRO A 22 -6.49 -1.70 11.25
C PRO A 22 -5.08 -1.50 11.83
N ARG A 23 -4.97 -1.21 13.13
CA ARG A 23 -3.67 -1.05 13.82
C ARG A 23 -2.86 -2.34 13.76
N THR A 24 -3.52 -3.46 14.05
CA THR A 24 -2.91 -4.80 14.01
C THR A 24 -2.42 -5.11 12.60
N LYS A 25 -3.22 -4.81 11.57
CA LYS A 25 -2.84 -5.03 10.17
C LYS A 25 -1.62 -4.20 9.77
N ILE A 26 -1.59 -2.90 10.10
CA ILE A 26 -0.45 -2.02 9.78
C ILE A 26 0.83 -2.53 10.44
N ILE A 27 0.78 -2.83 11.74
CA ILE A 27 1.94 -3.34 12.48
C ILE A 27 2.40 -4.69 11.91
N PHE A 28 1.46 -5.59 11.62
CA PHE A 28 1.76 -6.90 11.04
C PHE A 28 2.39 -6.78 9.65
N THR A 29 1.83 -5.96 8.76
CA THR A 29 2.38 -5.73 7.42
C THR A 29 3.76 -5.08 7.49
N PHE A 30 3.96 -4.10 8.38
CA PHE A 30 5.27 -3.48 8.57
C PHE A 30 6.31 -4.49 9.10
N ALA A 31 5.95 -5.28 10.11
CA ALA A 31 6.80 -6.35 10.63
C ALA A 31 7.15 -7.38 9.53
N TYR A 32 6.16 -7.78 8.72
CA TYR A 32 6.35 -8.70 7.59
C TYR A 32 7.32 -8.15 6.54
N ILE A 33 7.23 -6.85 6.19
CA ILE A 33 8.19 -6.21 5.28
C ILE A 33 9.60 -6.29 5.87
N VAL A 34 9.79 -5.90 7.13
CA VAL A 34 11.10 -5.96 7.78
C VAL A 34 11.66 -7.39 7.79
N MET A 35 10.82 -8.38 8.09
CA MET A 35 11.23 -9.80 8.07
C MET A 35 11.72 -10.24 6.69
N LEU A 36 11.01 -9.89 5.61
CA LEU A 36 11.42 -10.28 4.25
C LEU A 36 12.80 -9.74 3.84
N PHE A 37 13.22 -8.59 4.39
CA PHE A 37 14.55 -8.03 4.17
C PHE A 37 15.64 -8.68 5.02
N VAL A 38 15.30 -9.14 6.22
CA VAL A 38 16.26 -9.80 7.13
C VAL A 38 16.53 -11.25 6.73
N VAL A 39 15.61 -11.89 6.00
CA VAL A 39 15.69 -13.29 5.60
C VAL A 39 16.60 -13.49 4.40
N ASN A 40 17.61 -14.36 4.58
CA ASN A 40 18.54 -14.79 3.54
C ASN A 40 18.52 -16.32 3.30
N ASN A 41 17.64 -17.06 3.98
CA ASN A 41 17.59 -18.52 3.92
C ASN A 41 16.33 -19.02 3.20
N LEU A 42 16.43 -20.14 2.47
CA LEU A 42 15.30 -20.77 1.77
C LEU A 42 14.14 -21.11 2.72
N TRP A 43 14.46 -21.64 3.91
CA TRP A 43 13.47 -21.95 4.95
C TRP A 43 12.68 -20.73 5.42
N GLY A 44 13.31 -19.56 5.49
CA GLY A 44 12.62 -18.31 5.81
C GLY A 44 11.64 -17.90 4.71
N TYR A 45 12.03 -18.02 3.43
CA TYR A 45 11.11 -17.75 2.32
C TYR A 45 9.93 -18.74 2.30
N ILE A 46 10.15 -20.01 2.62
CA ILE A 46 9.07 -21.01 2.73
C ILE A 46 8.11 -20.64 3.88
N ALA A 47 8.62 -20.25 5.04
CA ALA A 47 7.79 -19.79 6.16
C ALA A 47 6.99 -18.52 5.80
N ALA A 48 7.62 -17.57 5.10
CA ALA A 48 6.95 -16.36 4.60
C ALA A 48 5.82 -16.70 3.61
N PHE A 49 6.06 -17.66 2.71
CA PHE A 49 5.08 -18.13 1.74
C PHE A 49 3.90 -18.83 2.43
N ALA A 50 4.17 -19.74 3.36
CA ALA A 50 3.14 -20.46 4.10
C ALA A 50 2.21 -19.49 4.86
N LEU A 51 2.77 -18.46 5.49
CA LEU A 51 1.98 -17.43 6.13
C LEU A 51 1.15 -16.63 5.13
N LEU A 52 1.75 -16.19 4.03
CA LEU A 52 1.07 -15.42 3.00
C LEU A 52 -0.12 -16.20 2.42
N VAL A 53 0.04 -17.49 2.15
CA VAL A 53 -1.05 -18.38 1.71
C VAL A 53 -2.14 -18.49 2.79
N GLY A 54 -1.77 -18.68 4.06
CA GLY A 54 -2.73 -18.70 5.17
C GLY A 54 -3.55 -17.41 5.28
N VAL A 55 -2.90 -16.25 5.11
CA VAL A 55 -3.53 -14.93 5.09
C VAL A 55 -4.45 -14.77 3.87
N ILE A 56 -4.05 -15.23 2.69
CA ILE A 56 -4.90 -15.16 1.49
C ILE A 56 -6.17 -15.99 1.67
N ILE A 57 -6.04 -17.22 2.17
CA ILE A 57 -7.18 -18.11 2.43
C ILE A 57 -8.11 -17.49 3.48
N ALA A 58 -7.56 -16.99 4.59
CA ALA A 58 -8.35 -16.33 5.63
C ALA A 58 -8.98 -15.00 5.16
N SER A 59 -8.40 -14.34 4.14
CA SER A 59 -8.91 -13.09 3.58
C SER A 59 -10.11 -13.30 2.65
N ARG A 60 -10.24 -14.51 2.07
CA ARG A 60 -11.27 -14.82 1.06
C ARG A 60 -11.29 -13.83 -0.12
N ILE A 61 -10.11 -13.31 -0.48
CA ILE A 61 -9.96 -12.40 -1.62
C ILE A 61 -9.78 -13.24 -2.89
N PRO A 62 -10.49 -12.92 -3.98
CA PRO A 62 -10.26 -13.58 -5.27
C PRO A 62 -8.83 -13.38 -5.76
N LEU A 63 -8.16 -14.48 -6.14
CA LEU A 63 -6.77 -14.47 -6.61
C LEU A 63 -6.53 -13.52 -7.80
N SER A 64 -7.56 -13.24 -8.61
CA SER A 64 -7.49 -12.31 -9.73
C SER A 64 -7.07 -10.89 -9.32
N TYR A 65 -7.51 -10.42 -8.14
CA TYR A 65 -7.13 -9.10 -7.63
C TYR A 65 -5.68 -9.08 -7.16
N ILE A 66 -5.21 -10.17 -6.55
CA ILE A 66 -3.81 -10.32 -6.13
C ILE A 66 -2.88 -10.37 -7.35
N VAL A 67 -3.23 -11.16 -8.37
CA VAL A 67 -2.46 -11.27 -9.62
C VAL A 67 -2.42 -9.93 -10.36
N ARG A 68 -3.49 -9.12 -10.30
CA ARG A 68 -3.48 -7.77 -10.87
C ARG A 68 -2.43 -6.86 -10.20
N GLY A 69 -2.26 -6.97 -8.88
CA GLY A 69 -1.21 -6.25 -8.15
C GLY A 69 0.20 -6.63 -8.62
N VAL A 70 0.47 -7.94 -8.74
CA VAL A 70 1.75 -8.45 -9.26
C VAL A 70 1.96 -8.05 -10.73
N LYS A 71 0.90 -8.09 -11.55
CA LYS A 71 0.96 -7.74 -12.98
C LYS A 71 1.43 -6.30 -13.21
N GLY A 72 1.03 -5.36 -12.34
CA GLY A 72 1.48 -3.97 -12.41
C GLY A 72 2.99 -3.79 -12.26
N LEU A 73 3.67 -4.75 -11.61
CA LEU A 73 5.10 -4.71 -11.32
C LEU A 73 5.92 -5.77 -12.08
N ILE A 74 5.30 -6.53 -13.00
CA ILE A 74 6.00 -7.55 -13.80
C ILE A 74 7.22 -6.96 -14.53
N PHE A 75 7.10 -5.75 -15.09
CA PHE A 75 8.21 -5.12 -15.77
C PHE A 75 9.41 -4.90 -14.84
N ILE A 76 9.17 -4.42 -13.62
CA ILE A 76 10.22 -4.20 -12.62
C ILE A 76 10.82 -5.54 -12.17
N ILE A 77 9.98 -6.54 -11.90
CA ILE A 77 10.43 -7.89 -11.50
C ILE A 77 11.32 -8.49 -12.59
N LEU A 78 10.87 -8.45 -13.85
CA LEU A 78 11.61 -9.00 -14.99
C LEU A 78 12.92 -8.25 -15.23
N LEU A 79 12.92 -6.92 -15.12
CA LEU A 79 14.13 -6.11 -15.18
C LEU A 79 15.11 -6.51 -14.07
N THR A 80 14.65 -6.64 -12.83
CA THR A 80 15.53 -7.05 -11.72
C THR A 80 16.10 -8.46 -11.89
N VAL A 81 15.31 -9.41 -12.42
CA VAL A 81 15.78 -10.77 -12.70
C VAL A 81 16.86 -10.74 -13.77
N ILE A 82 16.63 -10.05 -14.88
CA ILE A 82 17.60 -9.94 -15.98
C ILE A 82 18.89 -9.28 -15.49
N LEU A 83 18.80 -8.16 -14.76
CA LEU A 83 19.98 -7.47 -14.26
C LEU A 83 20.79 -8.32 -13.27
N ASN A 84 20.14 -9.01 -12.33
CA ASN A 84 20.87 -9.89 -11.40
C ASN A 84 21.39 -11.16 -12.09
N LEU A 85 20.75 -11.64 -13.16
CA LEU A 85 21.23 -12.80 -13.90
C LEU A 85 22.56 -12.53 -14.63
N PHE A 86 22.73 -11.32 -15.17
CA PHE A 86 23.88 -10.97 -16.02
C PHE A 86 24.93 -10.08 -15.34
N MET A 87 24.57 -9.35 -14.27
CA MET A 87 25.42 -8.33 -13.66
C MET A 87 25.96 -8.74 -12.28
N THR A 88 25.65 -9.96 -11.83
CA THR A 88 26.18 -10.51 -10.57
C THR A 88 27.42 -11.36 -10.84
N PRO A 89 28.61 -10.97 -10.33
CA PRO A 89 29.84 -11.75 -10.49
C PRO A 89 29.78 -13.06 -9.68
N GLY A 90 30.41 -14.12 -10.19
CA GLY A 90 30.34 -15.44 -9.57
C GLY A 90 30.91 -16.56 -10.45
N THR A 91 30.52 -17.80 -10.17
CA THR A 91 30.88 -19.00 -10.91
C THR A 91 30.08 -19.09 -12.21
N GLU A 92 30.76 -18.95 -13.34
CA GLU A 92 30.14 -18.95 -14.67
C GLU A 92 29.66 -20.36 -15.06
N ILE A 93 28.37 -20.48 -15.40
CA ILE A 93 27.77 -21.74 -15.89
C ILE A 93 27.69 -21.73 -17.41
N ALA A 94 27.35 -20.57 -17.96
CA ALA A 94 27.17 -20.35 -19.38
C ALA A 94 27.56 -18.91 -19.72
N SER A 95 28.46 -18.77 -20.70
CA SER A 95 28.83 -17.48 -21.28
C SER A 95 28.20 -17.37 -22.66
N LEU A 96 27.45 -16.28 -22.88
CA LEU A 96 26.89 -15.94 -24.18
C LEU A 96 27.47 -14.58 -24.59
N GLY A 97 28.72 -14.56 -25.04
CA GLY A 97 29.44 -13.33 -25.39
C GLY A 97 29.76 -12.46 -24.16
N PRO A 98 29.47 -11.14 -24.14
CA PRO A 98 29.72 -10.25 -22.99
C PRO A 98 28.75 -10.48 -21.81
N LEU A 99 27.80 -11.41 -21.95
CA LEU A 99 26.82 -11.77 -20.94
C LEU A 99 27.20 -13.10 -20.30
N HIS A 100 27.64 -13.05 -19.05
CA HIS A 100 27.99 -14.22 -18.27
C HIS A 100 26.86 -14.54 -17.29
N ILE A 101 26.36 -15.77 -17.31
CA ILE A 101 25.36 -16.25 -16.36
C ILE A 101 26.08 -17.00 -15.25
N THR A 102 25.95 -16.49 -14.03
CA THR A 102 26.60 -17.05 -12.83
C THR A 102 25.60 -17.82 -11.96
N MET A 103 26.04 -18.86 -11.24
CA MET A 103 25.18 -19.56 -10.25
C MET A 103 24.66 -18.62 -9.18
N GLU A 104 25.50 -17.68 -8.76
CA GLU A 104 25.19 -16.67 -7.77
C GLU A 104 24.17 -15.67 -8.32
N GLY A 105 24.31 -15.24 -9.58
CA GLY A 105 23.34 -14.39 -10.26
C GLY A 105 21.97 -15.04 -10.39
N VAL A 106 21.90 -16.33 -10.74
CA VAL A 106 20.64 -17.08 -10.75
C VAL A 106 20.00 -17.11 -9.35
N LYS A 107 20.79 -17.43 -8.31
CA LYS A 107 20.30 -17.47 -6.92
C LYS A 107 19.74 -16.10 -6.50
N VAL A 108 20.53 -15.04 -6.65
CA VAL A 108 20.12 -13.68 -6.27
C VAL A 108 18.89 -13.23 -7.06
N ALA A 109 18.84 -13.50 -8.36
CA ALA A 109 17.69 -13.18 -9.20
C ALA A 109 16.41 -13.87 -8.71
N VAL A 110 16.47 -15.16 -8.39
CA VAL A 110 15.32 -15.93 -7.89
C VAL A 110 14.88 -15.44 -6.51
N PHE A 111 15.80 -15.24 -5.57
CA PHE A 111 15.47 -14.74 -4.24
C PHE A 111 14.89 -13.31 -4.28
N MET A 112 15.44 -12.44 -5.12
CA MET A 112 14.93 -11.07 -5.31
C MET A 112 13.55 -11.07 -5.96
N ALA A 113 13.31 -11.92 -6.97
CA ALA A 113 11.99 -12.05 -7.57
C ALA A 113 10.95 -12.54 -6.55
N MET A 114 11.27 -13.58 -5.77
CA MET A 114 10.39 -14.06 -4.70
C MET A 114 10.13 -12.98 -3.65
N ARG A 115 11.16 -12.25 -3.22
CA ARG A 115 11.04 -11.15 -2.25
C ARG A 115 10.10 -10.06 -2.77
N LEU A 116 10.26 -9.63 -4.03
CA LEU A 116 9.38 -8.63 -4.64
C LEU A 116 7.94 -9.13 -4.72
N ILE A 117 7.71 -10.37 -5.17
CA ILE A 117 6.36 -10.95 -5.24
C ILE A 117 5.71 -10.98 -3.85
N PHE A 118 6.43 -11.44 -2.82
CA PHE A 118 5.91 -11.52 -1.46
C PHE A 118 5.61 -10.14 -0.87
N LEU A 119 6.48 -9.16 -1.11
CA LEU A 119 6.27 -7.78 -0.69
C LEU A 119 5.01 -7.19 -1.34
N VAL A 120 4.87 -7.35 -2.66
CA VAL A 120 3.72 -6.83 -3.42
C VAL A 120 2.43 -7.50 -2.97
N VAL A 121 2.41 -8.83 -2.83
CA VAL A 121 1.20 -9.54 -2.42
C VAL A 121 0.83 -9.21 -0.97
N GLY A 122 1.80 -9.20 -0.04
CA GLY A 122 1.55 -8.89 1.36
C GLY A 122 1.00 -7.48 1.58
N THR A 123 1.56 -6.48 0.89
CA THR A 123 1.07 -5.09 0.93
C THR A 123 -0.27 -4.92 0.22
N SER A 124 -0.49 -5.61 -0.90
CA SER A 124 -1.76 -5.58 -1.62
C SER A 124 -2.92 -6.12 -0.76
N ILE A 125 -2.68 -7.16 0.04
CA ILE A 125 -3.71 -7.69 0.95
C ILE A 125 -4.11 -6.63 1.99
N MET A 126 -3.15 -5.89 2.58
CA MET A 126 -3.47 -4.82 3.53
C MET A 126 -4.37 -3.76 2.88
N THR A 127 -4.02 -3.32 1.67
CA THR A 127 -4.78 -2.33 0.89
C THR A 127 -6.18 -2.84 0.53
N LEU A 128 -6.31 -4.12 0.15
CA LEU A 128 -7.59 -4.74 -0.22
C LEU A 128 -8.50 -4.99 0.98
N THR A 129 -7.94 -5.26 2.16
CA THR A 129 -8.69 -5.67 3.37
C THR A 129 -9.02 -4.53 4.34
N THR A 130 -8.52 -3.32 4.09
CA THR A 130 -8.67 -2.17 5.00
C THR A 130 -9.18 -0.96 4.26
N SER A 131 -10.26 -0.34 4.75
CA SER A 131 -10.77 0.86 4.11
C SER A 131 -9.78 2.02 4.28
N PRO A 132 -9.71 2.99 3.34
CA PRO A 132 -8.80 4.13 3.47
C PRO A 132 -9.04 4.98 4.73
N ILE A 133 -10.29 5.04 5.20
CA ILE A 133 -10.67 5.78 6.42
C ILE A 133 -10.14 5.04 7.65
N ASP A 134 -10.36 3.72 7.72
CA ASP A 134 -9.85 2.88 8.82
C ASP A 134 -8.31 2.85 8.84
N LEU A 135 -7.68 2.89 7.67
CA LEU A 135 -6.22 2.99 7.54
C LEU A 135 -5.71 4.32 8.13
N THR A 136 -6.44 5.41 7.93
CA THR A 136 -6.10 6.72 8.50
C THR A 136 -6.19 6.71 10.04
N ASP A 137 -7.25 6.10 10.59
CA ASP A 137 -7.39 5.92 12.04
C ASP A 137 -6.31 5.01 12.64
N GLY A 138 -5.91 3.97 11.91
CA GLY A 138 -4.79 3.09 12.28
C GLY A 138 -3.45 3.82 12.25
N MET A 139 -3.20 4.61 11.20
CA MET A 139 -1.99 5.45 11.08
C MET A 139 -1.90 6.48 12.21
N GLU A 140 -3.01 7.13 12.58
CA GLU A 140 -3.02 8.08 13.70
C GLU A 140 -2.51 7.45 14.99
N PHE A 141 -2.93 6.21 15.28
CA PHE A 141 -2.47 5.48 16.46
C PHE A 141 -0.98 5.16 16.37
N CYS A 142 -0.51 4.67 15.23
CA CYS A 142 0.92 4.40 15.02
C CYS A 142 1.78 5.67 15.19
N MET A 143 1.30 6.82 14.68
CA MET A 143 1.99 8.10 14.79
C MET A 143 2.02 8.64 16.23
N LYS A 144 0.98 8.37 17.04
CA LYS A 144 0.97 8.72 18.48
C LYS A 144 2.05 7.99 19.27
N GLY A 145 2.47 6.81 18.83
CA GLY A 145 3.58 6.06 19.43
C GLY A 145 4.96 6.68 19.19
N ILE A 146 5.10 7.55 18.18
CA ILE A 146 6.37 8.15 17.79
C ILE A 146 6.49 9.54 18.45
N PRO A 147 7.47 9.76 19.36
CA PRO A 147 7.53 10.98 20.19
C PRO A 147 7.66 12.27 19.36
N PHE A 148 8.34 12.24 18.22
CA PHE A 148 8.50 13.40 17.34
C PHE A 148 7.21 13.79 16.59
N VAL A 149 6.39 12.81 16.22
CA VAL A 149 5.21 13.02 15.35
C VAL A 149 3.90 13.05 16.14
N ARG A 150 3.93 12.64 17.42
CA ARG A 150 2.75 12.53 18.30
C ARG A 150 1.89 13.79 18.33
N ARG A 151 2.52 14.98 18.34
CA ARG A 151 1.81 16.27 18.39
C ARG A 151 0.92 16.49 17.16
N TYR A 152 1.37 16.08 15.98
CA TYR A 152 0.68 16.31 14.70
C TYR A 152 -0.20 15.14 14.27
N ALA A 153 -0.14 14.00 14.96
CA ALA A 153 -0.85 12.78 14.56
C ALA A 153 -2.36 13.02 14.33
N HIS A 154 -3.01 13.76 15.24
CA HIS A 154 -4.43 14.06 15.12
C HIS A 154 -4.76 14.97 13.93
N GLU A 155 -3.99 16.03 13.74
CA GLU A 155 -4.19 16.98 12.64
C GLU A 155 -3.97 16.31 11.29
N LEU A 156 -2.93 15.48 11.16
CA LEU A 156 -2.64 14.73 9.95
C LEU A 156 -3.74 13.71 9.64
N ALA A 157 -4.23 12.99 10.64
CA ALA A 157 -5.35 12.06 10.47
C ALA A 157 -6.64 12.78 10.05
N MET A 158 -6.89 13.97 10.59
CA MET A 158 -8.03 14.81 10.20
C MET A 158 -7.91 15.27 8.75
N MET A 159 -6.75 15.81 8.35
CA MET A 159 -6.49 16.25 6.97
C MET A 159 -6.67 15.10 5.98
N MET A 160 -6.13 13.92 6.30
CA MET A 160 -6.29 12.72 5.47
C MET A 160 -7.75 12.27 5.37
N SER A 161 -8.49 12.27 6.49
CA SER A 161 -9.91 11.92 6.49
C SER A 161 -10.77 12.89 5.68
N ILE A 162 -10.49 14.20 5.79
CA ILE A 162 -11.14 15.25 5.00
C ILE A 162 -10.81 15.06 3.51
N ALA A 163 -9.55 14.82 3.17
CA ALA A 163 -9.12 14.58 1.80
C ALA A 163 -9.84 13.35 1.20
N LEU A 164 -9.81 12.21 1.90
CA LEU A 164 -10.49 10.98 1.46
C LEU A 164 -11.99 11.19 1.24
N ARG A 165 -12.65 11.99 2.08
CA ARG A 165 -14.06 12.34 1.92
C ARG A 165 -14.32 13.28 0.74
N PHE A 166 -13.42 14.23 0.48
CA PHE A 166 -13.58 15.19 -0.62
C PHE A 166 -13.16 14.66 -1.99
N ILE A 167 -12.30 13.64 -2.07
CA ILE A 167 -11.85 13.06 -3.34
C ILE A 167 -13.05 12.67 -4.25
N PRO A 168 -14.04 11.88 -3.80
CA PRO A 168 -15.20 11.53 -4.65
C PRO A 168 -15.98 12.77 -5.11
N THR A 169 -16.14 13.74 -4.20
CA THR A 169 -16.91 14.97 -4.49
C THR A 169 -16.19 15.84 -5.52
N LEU A 170 -14.86 15.99 -5.42
CA LEU A 170 -14.04 16.73 -6.38
C LEU A 170 -14.02 16.06 -7.76
N MET A 171 -14.08 14.72 -7.80
CA MET A 171 -14.18 13.99 -9.07
C MET A 171 -15.54 14.19 -9.75
N GLU A 172 -16.63 14.20 -8.99
CA GLU A 172 -17.94 14.56 -9.53
C GLU A 172 -17.98 16.00 -10.04
N GLU A 173 -17.42 16.94 -9.29
CA GLU A 173 -17.29 18.35 -9.68
C GLU A 173 -16.48 18.46 -10.98
N THR A 174 -15.35 17.76 -11.07
CA THR A 174 -14.50 17.72 -12.27
C THR A 174 -15.27 17.19 -13.47
N ASP A 175 -16.04 16.10 -13.33
CA ASP A 175 -16.85 15.54 -14.41
C ASP A 175 -17.94 16.53 -14.87
N ARG A 176 -18.58 17.26 -13.94
CA ARG A 176 -19.56 18.31 -14.26
C ARG A 176 -18.91 19.47 -15.01
N ILE A 177 -17.76 19.99 -14.54
CA ILE A 177 -17.03 21.08 -15.18
C ILE A 177 -16.57 20.66 -16.57
N MET A 178 -16.02 19.45 -16.72
CA MET A 178 -15.60 18.91 -18.01
C MET A 178 -16.77 18.85 -19.00
N LYS A 179 -17.93 18.33 -18.60
CA LYS A 179 -19.12 18.28 -19.45
C LYS A 179 -19.61 19.68 -19.85
N ALA A 180 -19.61 20.63 -18.92
CA ALA A 180 -19.99 22.01 -19.19
C ALA A 180 -19.04 22.69 -20.20
N GLN A 181 -17.73 22.47 -20.06
CA GLN A 181 -16.75 23.01 -21.01
C GLN A 181 -16.84 22.33 -22.37
N LYS A 182 -17.05 21.01 -22.44
CA LYS A 182 -17.32 20.30 -23.71
C LYS A 182 -18.55 20.87 -24.42
N ALA A 183 -19.62 21.17 -23.68
CA ALA A 183 -20.83 21.80 -24.24
C ALA A 183 -20.59 23.25 -24.76
N ARG A 184 -19.59 23.95 -24.21
CA ARG A 184 -19.14 25.27 -24.68
C ARG A 184 -18.13 25.20 -25.84
N GLY A 185 -17.91 24.02 -26.41
CA GLY A 185 -17.02 23.82 -27.56
C GLY A 185 -15.55 23.58 -27.20
N ALA A 186 -15.21 23.38 -25.91
CA ALA A 186 -13.85 23.03 -25.54
C ALA A 186 -13.51 21.61 -25.99
N ASN A 187 -12.45 21.48 -26.80
CA ASN A 187 -11.92 20.19 -27.24
C ASN A 187 -10.66 19.83 -26.45
N PHE A 188 -10.72 18.72 -25.71
CA PHE A 188 -9.65 18.23 -24.85
C PHE A 188 -8.81 17.13 -25.50
N GLU A 189 -9.29 16.58 -26.62
CA GLU A 189 -8.76 15.36 -27.22
C GLU A 189 -7.90 15.62 -28.46
N THR A 190 -8.06 16.78 -29.11
CA THR A 190 -7.33 17.16 -30.32
C THR A 190 -6.25 18.22 -30.06
N GLY A 191 -5.13 18.13 -30.78
CA GLY A 191 -4.08 19.15 -30.84
C GLY A 191 -2.74 18.74 -30.19
N ASN A 192 -1.76 19.64 -30.26
CA ASN A 192 -0.42 19.47 -29.67
C ASN A 192 -0.49 19.41 -28.12
N ILE A 193 0.51 18.80 -27.48
CA ILE A 193 0.60 18.65 -26.00
C ILE A 193 0.37 19.99 -25.28
N ILE A 194 0.93 21.09 -25.80
CA ILE A 194 0.77 22.45 -25.25
C ILE A 194 -0.68 22.93 -25.36
N SER A 195 -1.35 22.68 -26.48
CA SER A 195 -2.76 23.06 -26.66
C SER A 195 -3.68 22.27 -25.73
N ARG A 196 -3.39 20.99 -25.50
CA ARG A 196 -4.12 20.15 -24.55
C ARG A 196 -3.90 20.61 -23.11
N ALA A 197 -2.68 21.01 -22.75
CA ALA A 197 -2.40 21.59 -21.43
C ALA A 197 -3.16 22.91 -21.22
N LYS A 198 -3.17 23.81 -22.21
CA LYS A 198 -3.97 25.05 -22.14
C LYS A 198 -5.47 24.77 -22.03
N ALA A 199 -5.96 23.72 -22.71
CA ALA A 199 -7.36 23.31 -22.62
C ALA A 199 -7.76 22.83 -21.21
N LEU A 200 -6.83 22.47 -20.32
CA LEU A 200 -7.14 22.08 -18.94
C LEU A 200 -7.38 23.30 -18.01
N ILE A 201 -6.91 24.50 -18.37
CA ILE A 201 -7.01 25.70 -17.53
C ILE A 201 -8.49 26.02 -17.16
N PRO A 202 -9.47 25.99 -18.10
CA PRO A 202 -10.88 26.24 -17.80
C PRO A 202 -11.54 25.17 -16.92
N ILE A 203 -10.90 24.03 -16.70
CA ILE A 203 -11.33 23.02 -15.71
C ILE A 203 -10.67 23.31 -14.36
N LEU A 204 -9.36 23.57 -14.39
CA LEU A 204 -8.53 23.70 -13.20
C LEU A 204 -8.91 24.92 -12.36
N VAL A 205 -9.10 26.10 -12.99
CA VAL A 205 -9.41 27.35 -12.27
C VAL A 205 -10.74 27.26 -11.52
N PRO A 206 -11.87 26.86 -12.12
CA PRO A 206 -13.12 26.68 -11.38
C PRO A 206 -13.03 25.61 -10.29
N LEU A 207 -12.32 24.50 -10.54
CA LEU A 207 -12.14 23.45 -9.54
C LEU A 207 -11.40 23.96 -8.30
N PHE A 208 -10.34 24.76 -8.48
CA PHE A 208 -9.63 25.39 -7.36
C PHE A 208 -10.53 26.35 -6.58
N ILE A 209 -11.28 27.22 -7.26
CA ILE A 209 -12.20 28.15 -6.59
C ILE A 209 -13.25 27.39 -5.78
N SER A 210 -13.84 26.33 -6.35
CA SER A 210 -14.78 25.45 -5.65
C SER A 210 -14.14 24.75 -4.45
N ALA A 211 -12.90 24.27 -4.58
CA ALA A 211 -12.18 23.62 -3.49
C ALA A 211 -11.89 24.59 -2.33
N PHE A 212 -11.43 25.82 -2.61
CA PHE A 212 -11.21 26.85 -1.59
C PHE A 212 -12.51 27.23 -0.88
N ARG A 213 -13.60 27.41 -1.64
CA ARG A 213 -14.91 27.70 -1.04
C ARG A 213 -15.37 26.59 -0.10
N ARG A 214 -15.23 25.32 -0.52
CA ARG A 214 -15.58 24.16 0.34
C ARG A 214 -14.70 24.08 1.59
N ALA A 215 -13.42 24.43 1.48
CA ALA A 215 -12.51 24.47 2.63
C ALA A 215 -12.95 25.55 3.64
N ASP A 216 -13.31 26.73 3.16
CA ASP A 216 -13.79 27.85 3.98
C ASP A 216 -15.15 27.54 4.67
N GLU A 217 -16.10 26.99 3.90
CA GLU A 217 -17.39 26.52 4.42
C GLU A 217 -17.20 25.41 5.47
N LEU A 218 -16.30 24.46 5.23
CA LEU A 218 -15.99 23.39 6.19
C LEU A 218 -15.35 23.97 7.45
N ALA A 219 -14.39 24.88 7.32
CA ALA A 219 -13.72 25.51 8.45
C ALA A 219 -14.72 26.29 9.32
N THR A 220 -15.55 27.13 8.70
CA THR A 220 -16.59 27.90 9.41
C THR A 220 -17.61 26.96 10.08
N ALA A 221 -18.02 25.88 9.41
CA ALA A 221 -18.92 24.89 10.00
C ALA A 221 -18.28 24.12 11.17
N MET A 222 -16.97 23.86 11.11
CA MET A 222 -16.21 23.25 12.19
C MET A 222 -16.11 24.19 13.39
N GLU A 223 -15.80 25.46 13.17
CA GLU A 223 -15.76 26.49 14.22
C GLU A 223 -17.13 26.71 14.88
N ALA A 224 -18.21 26.77 14.09
CA ALA A 224 -19.58 26.88 14.59
C ALA A 224 -20.01 25.69 15.46
N ARG A 225 -19.41 24.51 15.23
CA ARG A 225 -19.58 23.31 16.06
C ARG A 225 -18.58 23.25 17.23
N CYS A 226 -17.91 24.36 17.53
CA CYS A 226 -16.87 24.48 18.55
C CYS A 226 -15.75 23.44 18.38
N TYR A 227 -15.41 23.09 17.14
CA TYR A 227 -14.34 22.13 16.86
C TYR A 227 -12.99 22.76 17.22
N ARG A 228 -12.42 22.35 18.35
CA ARG A 228 -11.03 22.64 18.73
C ARG A 228 -10.20 21.37 18.56
N GLY A 229 -9.18 21.41 17.69
CA GLY A 229 -8.23 20.30 17.59
C GLY A 229 -7.49 20.09 18.91
N GLY A 230 -7.05 18.86 19.22
CA GLY A 230 -6.16 18.60 20.35
C GLY A 230 -6.45 17.33 21.16
N GLU A 231 -5.68 17.18 22.24
CA GLU A 231 -5.84 16.10 23.23
C GLU A 231 -7.14 16.30 24.05
N ASN A 232 -7.74 15.20 24.53
CA ASN A 232 -9.01 15.14 25.30
C ASN A 232 -10.34 15.18 24.52
N ARG A 233 -10.35 14.85 23.23
CA ARG A 233 -11.59 14.65 22.48
C ARG A 233 -12.12 13.23 22.61
N THR A 234 -13.45 13.09 22.72
CA THR A 234 -14.13 11.81 22.60
C THR A 234 -14.22 11.37 21.13
N ARG A 235 -14.03 10.07 20.88
CA ARG A 235 -14.23 9.47 19.55
C ARG A 235 -15.55 8.73 19.50
N MET A 236 -16.31 8.98 18.43
CA MET A 236 -17.53 8.24 18.12
C MET A 236 -17.21 6.81 17.65
N ASN A 237 -16.27 6.66 16.71
CA ASN A 237 -15.76 5.37 16.28
C ASN A 237 -14.47 5.05 17.04
N GLN A 238 -14.57 4.13 18.00
CA GLN A 238 -13.43 3.64 18.77
C GLN A 238 -13.00 2.29 18.23
N LEU A 239 -11.72 2.20 17.88
CA LEU A 239 -11.05 0.95 17.55
C LEU A 239 -10.97 0.10 18.82
N LYS A 240 -11.60 -1.07 18.79
CA LYS A 240 -11.68 -2.02 19.91
C LYS A 240 -10.86 -3.26 19.59
N PHE A 241 -9.84 -3.51 20.40
CA PHE A 241 -9.08 -4.75 20.35
C PHE A 241 -9.99 -5.94 20.66
N ALA A 242 -10.07 -6.89 19.72
CA ALA A 242 -10.77 -8.14 19.89
C ALA A 242 -9.78 -9.27 20.20
N LYS A 243 -10.29 -10.41 20.70
CA LYS A 243 -9.48 -11.63 20.91
C LYS A 243 -8.76 -12.10 19.63
N ARG A 244 -9.30 -11.74 18.46
CA ARG A 244 -8.72 -12.03 17.14
C ARG A 244 -7.42 -11.25 16.90
N ASP A 245 -7.33 -10.02 17.38
CA ASP A 245 -6.10 -9.22 17.30
C ASP A 245 -4.99 -9.83 18.17
N GLY A 246 -5.35 -10.33 19.35
CA GLY A 246 -4.43 -11.07 20.22
C GLY A 246 -3.86 -12.32 19.52
N PHE A 247 -4.70 -13.06 18.80
CA PHE A 247 -4.24 -14.20 17.99
C PHE A 247 -3.33 -13.76 16.83
N ALA A 248 -3.65 -12.66 16.15
CA ALA A 248 -2.81 -12.12 15.08
C ALA A 248 -1.43 -11.67 15.59
N PHE A 249 -1.36 -11.03 16.76
CA PHE A 249 -0.09 -10.70 17.41
C PHE A 249 0.68 -11.95 17.85
N ALA A 250 0.02 -12.95 18.43
CA ALA A 250 0.66 -14.21 18.78
C ALA A 250 1.25 -14.90 17.53
N MET A 251 0.51 -14.93 16.43
CA MET A 251 0.99 -15.44 15.14
C MET A 251 2.21 -14.65 14.64
N MET A 252 2.19 -13.32 14.78
CA MET A 252 3.33 -12.46 14.45
C MET A 252 4.58 -12.81 15.29
N PHE A 253 4.43 -12.96 16.61
CA PHE A 253 5.54 -13.34 17.50
C PHE A 253 6.10 -14.73 17.18
N VAL A 254 5.23 -15.71 16.92
CA VAL A 254 5.65 -17.04 16.46
C VAL A 254 6.42 -16.92 15.15
N MET A 255 5.96 -16.07 14.22
CA MET A 255 6.66 -15.85 12.97
C MET A 255 8.05 -15.23 13.18
N ILE A 256 8.17 -14.21 14.03
CA ILE A 256 9.46 -13.62 14.43
C ILE A 256 10.38 -14.72 14.97
N ALA A 257 9.87 -15.55 15.89
CA ALA A 257 10.65 -16.62 16.49
C ALA A 257 11.11 -17.65 15.43
N VAL A 258 10.23 -18.08 14.53
CA VAL A 258 10.56 -19.00 13.42
C VAL A 258 11.61 -18.38 12.50
N PHE A 259 11.53 -17.07 12.21
CA PHE A 259 12.54 -16.40 11.40
C PHE A 259 13.89 -16.31 12.09
N ILE A 260 13.92 -15.94 13.37
CA ILE A 260 15.15 -15.90 14.16
C ILE A 260 15.75 -17.31 14.27
N LEU A 261 14.92 -18.32 14.53
CA LEU A 261 15.33 -19.73 14.54
C LEU A 261 15.84 -20.17 13.17
N SER A 262 15.20 -19.80 12.07
CA SER A 262 15.67 -20.12 10.71
C SER A 262 17.02 -19.47 10.39
N ARG A 263 17.37 -18.40 11.10
CA ARG A 263 18.67 -17.72 11.00
C ARG A 263 19.72 -18.32 11.95
N LEU A 264 19.31 -18.85 13.10
CA LEU A 264 20.20 -19.51 14.07
C LEU A 264 20.49 -20.97 13.68
N ILE A 265 19.48 -21.67 13.17
CA ILE A 265 19.56 -23.03 12.60
C ILE A 265 20.05 -22.90 11.16
N THR A 266 21.19 -22.24 10.99
CA THR A 266 21.99 -22.36 9.78
C THR A 266 22.53 -23.79 9.76
N ILE A 267 21.70 -24.75 9.35
CA ILE A 267 22.24 -25.94 8.71
C ILE A 267 22.98 -25.39 7.50
N PRO A 268 24.30 -25.54 7.42
CA PRO A 268 25.07 -25.01 6.31
C PRO A 268 24.51 -25.68 5.05
N LEU A 269 23.75 -24.93 4.25
CA LEU A 269 23.57 -25.32 2.87
C LEU A 269 24.93 -25.09 2.21
N ILE A 270 25.38 -26.16 1.58
CA ILE A 270 26.72 -26.35 1.05
C ILE A 270 27.12 -25.10 0.26
N PHE A 271 28.27 -24.52 0.63
CA PHE A 271 29.04 -23.46 -0.03
C PHE A 271 28.84 -22.02 0.53
N PRO A 272 29.90 -21.45 1.15
CA PRO A 272 29.87 -20.16 1.85
C PRO A 272 29.96 -18.94 0.92
N ALA A 273 29.71 -17.79 1.56
CA ALA A 273 29.73 -16.38 1.14
C ALA A 273 30.57 -15.98 -0.07
#